data_AF-A0A2X0YJY8-F1
#
_entry.id   AF-A0A2X0YJY8-F1
#
_cell.length_a   1.000
_cell.length_b   1.000
_cell.length_c   1.000
_cell.angle_alpha   90.00
_cell.angle_beta   90.00
_cell.angle_gamma   90.00
#
_symmetry.space_group_name_H-M   'P 1'
#
loop_
_entity.id
_entity.type
_entity.pdbx_description
1 polymer ?
#
loop_
_entity_poly.entity_id
_entity_poly.type
_entity_poly.pdbx_seq_one_letter_code
_entity_poly.pdbx_strand_id
1 'polypeptide(L)'
;MKNEQQNEQELVVNHGEVTNQVENNPKVQNPNIIHVKIKKPIELKGEKVDELVLDFTELTGKDILGIDAELRMEGRAGGFDSIYNQDAMLKLAARGIGCIPLDLEKLHGADFFELLLQVRAFFIQW
;
A
#
# COMPACT_ATOMS: atom_id res chain seq x y z
N MET A 1 18.84 -38.72 -6.52
CA MET A 1 17.51 -39.14 -7.03
C MET A 1 16.57 -37.98 -6.70
N LYS A 2 16.56 -36.88 -7.47
CA LYS A 2 15.84 -36.66 -8.75
C LYS A 2 14.39 -37.16 -8.74
N ASN A 3 13.46 -36.21 -8.71
CA ASN A 3 12.37 -35.98 -9.68
C ASN A 3 11.54 -34.78 -9.16
N GLU A 4 11.68 -33.57 -9.70
CA GLU A 4 11.09 -33.10 -10.98
C GLU A 4 9.59 -33.41 -11.05
N GLN A 5 8.76 -32.50 -10.53
CA GLN A 5 7.39 -32.37 -11.00
C GLN A 5 7.38 -31.25 -12.04
N GLN A 6 7.24 -31.72 -13.29
CA GLN A 6 7.21 -30.96 -14.51
C GLN A 6 5.77 -30.49 -14.79
N ASN A 7 5.69 -29.31 -15.40
CA ASN A 7 4.62 -28.80 -16.25
C ASN A 7 3.62 -29.84 -16.76
N GLU A 8 2.33 -29.60 -16.51
CA GLU A 8 1.26 -30.03 -17.41
C GLU A 8 0.62 -28.77 -18.01
N GLN A 9 1.01 -28.44 -19.24
CA GLN A 9 0.28 -27.53 -20.10
C GLN A 9 -0.83 -28.34 -20.77
N GLU A 10 -2.09 -28.05 -20.43
CA GLU A 10 -3.23 -28.59 -21.17
C GLU A 10 -3.30 -27.91 -22.55
N LEU A 11 -2.91 -28.65 -23.59
CA LEU A 11 -3.06 -28.25 -24.98
C LEU A 11 -4.53 -28.43 -25.43
N VAL A 12 -5.30 -27.34 -25.40
CA VAL A 12 -6.61 -27.31 -26.06
C VAL A 12 -6.41 -27.04 -27.56
N VAL A 13 -6.38 -28.10 -28.36
CA VAL A 13 -6.32 -27.99 -29.83
C VAL A 13 -7.73 -27.75 -30.37
N ASN A 14 -8.04 -26.49 -30.72
CA ASN A 14 -9.17 -26.18 -31.59
C ASN A 14 -8.68 -25.72 -32.96
N HIS A 15 -9.32 -26.26 -33.99
CA HIS A 15 -8.97 -26.04 -35.40
C HIS A 15 -9.23 -24.59 -35.80
N GLY A 16 -8.18 -23.91 -36.28
CA GLY A 16 -8.27 -22.65 -37.02
C GLY A 16 -8.39 -21.40 -36.13
N GLU A 17 -7.49 -20.44 -36.38
CA GLU A 17 -7.38 -19.12 -35.72
C GLU A 17 -6.66 -19.11 -34.35
N VAL A 18 -5.34 -18.90 -34.40
CA VAL A 18 -4.54 -18.48 -33.24
C VAL A 18 -4.94 -17.04 -32.90
N THR A 19 -5.89 -16.89 -31.99
CA THR A 19 -6.13 -15.63 -31.29
C THR A 19 -5.39 -15.68 -29.96
N ASN A 20 -4.41 -14.80 -29.78
CA ASN A 20 -3.76 -14.57 -28.49
C ASN A 20 -4.79 -13.95 -27.54
N GLN A 21 -5.59 -14.78 -26.88
CA GLN A 21 -6.36 -14.33 -25.73
C GLN A 21 -5.38 -14.23 -24.57
N VAL A 22 -4.97 -13.00 -24.27
CA VAL A 22 -4.33 -12.66 -22.99
C VAL A 22 -5.37 -12.99 -21.93
N GLU A 23 -5.18 -14.12 -21.24
CA GLU A 23 -5.95 -14.48 -20.06
C GLU A 23 -5.81 -13.34 -19.04
N ASN A 24 -6.80 -12.45 -19.01
CA ASN A 24 -7.03 -11.54 -17.90
C ASN A 24 -7.53 -12.36 -16.72
N ASN A 25 -6.64 -13.16 -16.15
CA ASN A 25 -6.89 -13.79 -14.87
C ASN A 25 -6.97 -12.63 -13.86
N PRO A 26 -8.11 -12.37 -13.20
CA PRO A 26 -8.17 -11.32 -12.20
C PRO A 26 -7.19 -11.70 -11.10
N LYS A 27 -6.04 -11.02 -11.07
CA LYS A 27 -5.07 -11.14 -9.97
C LYS A 27 -5.87 -11.01 -8.69
N VAL A 28 -5.80 -12.02 -7.83
CA VAL A 28 -6.33 -11.94 -6.47
C VAL A 28 -5.57 -10.79 -5.80
N GLN A 29 -6.19 -9.61 -5.77
CA GLN A 29 -5.61 -8.42 -5.15
C GLN A 29 -5.77 -8.58 -3.64
N ASN A 30 -4.66 -8.57 -2.91
CA ASN A 30 -4.70 -8.50 -1.45
C ASN A 30 -5.36 -7.16 -1.07
N PRO A 31 -6.54 -7.15 -0.42
CA PRO A 31 -7.26 -5.91 -0.09
C PRO A 31 -6.50 -5.01 0.88
N ASN A 32 -5.45 -5.53 1.54
CA ASN A 32 -4.59 -4.79 2.45
C ASN A 32 -3.42 -4.08 1.74
N ILE A 33 -3.25 -4.28 0.43
CA ILE A 33 -2.22 -3.61 -0.37
C ILE A 33 -2.90 -2.58 -1.27
N ILE A 34 -2.56 -1.31 -1.10
CA ILE A 34 -3.17 -0.19 -1.85
C ILE A 34 -2.07 0.54 -2.63
N HIS A 35 -2.28 0.62 -3.95
CA HIS A 35 -1.39 1.35 -4.85
C HIS A 35 -1.89 2.78 -5.05
N VAL A 36 -1.07 3.77 -4.70
CA VAL A 36 -1.39 5.19 -4.79
C VAL A 36 -0.48 5.85 -5.81
N LYS A 37 -1.02 6.17 -6.98
CA LYS A 37 -0.27 6.92 -8.00
C LYS A 37 -0.13 8.37 -7.59
N ILE A 38 1.09 8.90 -7.66
CA ILE A 38 1.37 10.30 -7.35
C ILE A 38 1.73 11.07 -8.61
N LYS A 39 1.21 12.29 -8.75
CA LYS A 39 1.41 13.11 -9.95
C LYS A 39 2.78 13.75 -9.97
N LYS A 40 3.33 14.09 -8.80
CA LYS A 40 4.68 14.63 -8.66
C LYS A 40 5.58 13.59 -8.00
N PRO A 41 6.50 12.98 -8.77
CA PRO A 41 7.42 12.00 -8.22
C PRO A 41 8.26 12.58 -7.07
N ILE A 42 8.48 11.79 -6.03
CA ILE A 42 9.35 12.12 -4.91
C ILE A 42 10.56 11.19 -4.87
N GLU A 43 11.58 11.57 -4.11
CA GLU A 43 12.70 10.68 -3.80
C GLU A 43 12.42 9.97 -2.48
N LEU A 44 12.41 8.64 -2.53
CA LEU A 44 12.21 7.78 -1.37
C LEU A 44 13.34 6.75 -1.36
N LYS A 45 14.11 6.70 -0.27
CA LYS A 45 15.27 5.78 -0.13
C LYS A 45 16.33 5.90 -1.26
N GLY A 46 16.47 7.10 -1.85
CA GLY A 46 17.41 7.35 -2.94
C GLY A 46 16.87 7.03 -4.34
N GLU A 47 15.61 6.60 -4.44
CA GLU A 47 14.96 6.26 -5.70
C GLU A 47 13.82 7.24 -6.00
N LYS A 48 13.68 7.60 -7.28
CA LYS A 48 12.56 8.43 -7.74
C LYS A 48 11.33 7.55 -7.94
N VAL A 49 10.28 7.80 -7.18
CA VAL A 49 9.03 7.02 -7.21
C VAL A 49 7.87 7.87 -7.71
N ASP A 50 7.00 7.29 -8.53
CA ASP A 50 5.74 7.86 -9.04
C ASP A 50 4.50 7.08 -8.58
N GLU A 51 4.70 6.03 -7.80
CA GLU A 51 3.67 5.24 -7.14
C GLU A 51 4.13 4.91 -5.71
N LEU A 52 3.20 5.04 -4.76
CA LEU A 52 3.39 4.61 -3.38
C LEU A 52 2.59 3.33 -3.15
N VAL A 53 3.21 2.35 -2.49
CA VAL A 53 2.57 1.09 -2.11
C VAL A 53 2.34 1.11 -0.61
N LEU A 54 1.07 1.19 -0.21
CA LEU A 54 0.66 1.02 1.17
C LEU A 54 0.43 -0.48 1.41
N ASP A 55 1.28 -1.12 2.21
CA ASP A 55 1.08 -2.50 2.64
C ASP A 55 0.67 -2.56 4.11
N PHE A 56 -0.59 -2.87 4.35
CA PHE A 56 -1.16 -3.05 5.69
C PHE A 56 -1.34 -4.52 6.08
N THR A 57 -0.77 -5.46 5.32
CA THR A 57 -0.94 -6.90 5.56
C THR A 57 -0.49 -7.30 6.96
N GLU A 58 0.58 -6.69 7.45
CA GLU A 58 1.18 -6.96 8.76
C GLU A 58 0.87 -5.87 9.79
N LEU A 59 -0.10 -4.98 9.52
CA LEU A 59 -0.47 -3.92 10.47
C LEU A 59 -1.13 -4.54 11.70
N THR A 60 -0.54 -4.31 12.87
CA THR A 60 -1.05 -4.85 14.14
C THR A 60 -1.49 -3.75 15.11
N GLY A 61 -2.22 -4.12 16.16
CA GLY A 61 -2.54 -3.20 17.25
C GLY A 61 -1.30 -2.60 17.94
N LYS A 62 -0.15 -3.30 17.92
CA LYS A 62 1.12 -2.77 18.45
C LYS A 62 1.56 -1.54 17.67
N ASP A 63 1.37 -1.54 16.35
CA ASP A 63 1.73 -0.41 15.49
C ASP A 63 0.85 0.80 15.78
N ILE A 64 -0.45 0.59 15.96
CA ILE A 64 -1.41 1.64 16.30
C ILE A 64 -1.07 2.25 17.67
N LEU A 65 -0.84 1.42 18.69
CA LEU A 65 -0.47 1.91 20.03
C LEU A 65 0.89 2.61 20.03
N GLY A 66 1.82 2.16 19.19
CA GLY A 66 3.10 2.85 18.98
C GLY A 66 2.92 4.26 18.39
N ILE A 67 2.06 4.40 17.38
CA ILE A 67 1.70 5.72 16.82
C ILE A 67 1.06 6.62 17.87
N ASP A 68 0.10 6.09 18.64
CA ASP A 68 -0.56 6.86 19.71
C ASP A 68 0.46 7.42 20.71
N ALA A 69 1.39 6.58 21.16
CA ALA A 69 2.46 6.98 22.07
C ALA A 69 3.37 8.07 21.46
N GLU A 70 3.79 7.91 20.20
CA GLU A 70 4.58 8.93 19.49
C GLU A 70 3.86 10.27 19.42
N LEU A 71 2.58 10.27 19.00
CA LEU A 71 1.78 11.49 18.88
C LEU A 71 1.65 12.20 20.23
N ARG A 72 1.40 11.45 21.31
CA ARG A 72 1.34 12.01 22.66
C ARG A 72 2.67 12.61 23.10
N MET A 73 3.79 11.96 22.78
CA MET A 73 5.13 12.48 23.05
C MET A 73 5.45 13.76 22.26
N GLU A 74 4.91 13.88 21.05
CA GLU A 74 5.01 15.07 20.18
C GLU A 74 4.08 16.22 20.63
N GLY A 75 3.40 16.09 21.77
CA GLY A 75 2.51 17.11 22.31
C GLY A 75 1.08 17.07 21.77
N ARG A 76 0.72 16.04 20.98
CA ARG A 76 -0.64 15.84 20.50
C ARG A 76 -1.43 15.02 21.52
N ALA A 77 -2.00 15.72 22.50
CA ALA A 77 -2.68 15.09 23.64
C ALA A 77 -3.80 14.11 23.26
N GLY A 78 -4.46 14.31 22.12
CA GLY A 78 -5.50 13.41 21.60
C GLY A 78 -4.97 12.16 20.89
N GLY A 79 -3.65 12.03 20.69
CA GLY A 79 -3.03 10.84 20.11
C GLY A 79 -3.76 10.29 18.87
N PHE A 80 -4.05 9.00 18.92
CA PHE A 80 -4.85 8.23 17.95
C PHE A 80 -6.35 8.19 18.31
N ASP A 81 -6.81 8.91 19.34
CA ASP A 81 -8.22 8.92 19.77
C ASP A 81 -9.16 9.39 18.65
N SER A 82 -8.64 10.18 17.71
CA SER A 82 -9.26 10.45 16.41
C SER A 82 -8.52 9.71 15.30
N ILE A 83 -9.14 8.64 14.78
CA ILE A 83 -8.61 7.84 13.65
C ILE A 83 -8.42 8.66 12.36
N TYR A 84 -9.04 9.85 12.27
CA TYR A 84 -8.95 10.76 11.13
C TYR A 84 -8.01 11.96 11.38
N ASN A 85 -7.22 11.91 12.45
CA ASN A 85 -6.11 12.83 12.65
C ASN A 85 -5.11 12.66 11.49
N GLN A 86 -4.83 13.74 10.76
CA GLN A 86 -3.92 13.72 9.60
C GLN A 86 -2.53 13.20 9.98
N ASP A 87 -2.06 13.47 11.18
CA ASP A 87 -0.76 12.98 11.64
C ASP A 87 -0.77 11.50 11.99
N ALA A 88 -1.88 11.00 12.53
CA ALA A 88 -2.07 9.58 12.76
C ALA A 88 -2.07 8.83 11.41
N MET A 89 -2.82 9.34 10.42
CA MET A 89 -2.85 8.77 9.07
C MET A 89 -1.49 8.87 8.36
N LEU A 90 -0.76 9.96 8.54
CA LEU A 90 0.60 10.14 8.01
C LEU A 90 1.57 9.09 8.60
N LYS A 91 1.56 8.90 9.92
CA LYS A 91 2.40 7.91 10.59
C LYS A 91 2.03 6.47 10.23
N LEU A 92 0.75 6.21 9.96
CA LEU A 92 0.28 4.93 9.42
C LEU A 92 0.76 4.71 7.99
N ALA A 93 0.60 5.70 7.11
CA ALA A 93 1.08 5.64 5.74
C ALA A 93 2.58 5.36 5.70
N ALA A 94 3.35 6.05 6.53
CA ALA A 94 4.79 5.86 6.65
C ALA A 94 5.16 4.42 7.03
N ARG A 95 4.45 3.81 8.00
CA ARG A 95 4.64 2.39 8.35
C ARG A 95 4.27 1.46 7.20
N GLY A 96 3.13 1.68 6.55
CA GLY A 96 2.66 0.85 5.43
C GLY A 96 3.57 0.91 4.20
N ILE A 97 4.26 2.03 3.98
CA ILE A 97 5.27 2.20 2.90
C ILE A 97 6.66 1.75 3.37
N GLY A 98 6.88 1.65 4.68
CA GLY A 98 8.19 1.41 5.28
C GLY A 98 9.16 2.59 5.10
N CYS A 99 8.69 3.82 5.30
CA CYS A 99 9.48 5.05 5.30
C CYS A 99 9.25 5.86 6.59
N ILE A 100 9.88 7.04 6.70
CA ILE A 100 9.59 7.99 7.79
C ILE A 100 8.53 9.01 7.37
N PRO A 101 7.76 9.60 8.31
CA PRO A 101 6.75 10.62 8.00
C PRO A 101 7.27 11.80 7.16
N LEU A 102 8.49 12.27 7.46
CA LEU A 102 9.13 13.39 6.77
C LEU A 102 9.31 13.15 5.26
N ASP A 103 9.42 11.89 4.81
CA ASP A 103 9.51 11.60 3.38
C ASP A 103 8.19 11.88 2.65
N LEU A 104 7.07 11.62 3.33
CA LEU A 104 5.73 11.81 2.78
C LEU A 104 5.27 13.27 2.88
N GLU A 105 5.80 14.05 3.82
CA GLU A 105 5.57 15.50 3.89
C GLU A 105 6.08 16.27 2.66
N LYS A 106 6.99 15.66 1.88
CA LYS A 106 7.52 16.22 0.62
C LYS A 106 6.55 16.07 -0.56
N LEU A 107 5.49 15.29 -0.39
CA LEU A 107 4.48 15.09 -1.43
C LEU A 107 3.84 16.43 -1.82
N HIS A 108 3.45 16.51 -3.09
CA HIS A 108 2.56 17.58 -3.50
C HIS A 108 1.26 17.52 -2.71
N GLY A 109 0.70 18.66 -2.30
CA GLY A 109 -0.48 18.68 -1.43
C GLY A 109 -1.65 17.82 -1.93
N ALA A 110 -1.91 17.78 -3.24
CA ALA A 110 -2.94 16.92 -3.81
C ALA A 110 -2.60 15.42 -3.68
N ASP A 111 -1.35 15.03 -3.89
CA ASP A 111 -0.89 13.65 -3.77
C ASP A 111 -0.87 13.21 -2.29
N PHE A 112 -0.51 14.13 -1.39
CA PHE A 112 -0.58 13.93 0.06
C PHE A 112 -2.02 13.67 0.53
N PHE A 113 -2.97 14.51 0.11
CA PHE A 113 -4.38 14.30 0.47
C PHE A 113 -4.93 13.00 -0.09
N GLU A 114 -4.59 12.65 -1.33
CA GLU A 114 -4.97 11.36 -1.92
C GLU A 114 -4.45 10.20 -1.09
N LEU A 115 -3.16 10.22 -0.70
CA LEU A 115 -2.57 9.22 0.17
C LEU A 115 -3.36 9.06 1.48
N LEU A 116 -3.67 10.16 2.16
CA LEU A 116 -4.44 10.11 3.42
C LEU A 116 -5.86 9.58 3.22
N LEU A 117 -6.51 9.89 2.09
CA LEU A 117 -7.83 9.34 1.75
C LEU A 117 -7.78 7.83 1.57
N GLN A 118 -6.71 7.30 0.97
CA GLN A 118 -6.52 5.85 0.80
C GLN A 118 -6.30 5.15 2.16
N VAL A 119 -5.48 5.73 3.04
CA VAL A 119 -5.35 5.23 4.42
C VAL A 119 -6.69 5.26 5.15
N ARG A 120 -7.47 6.33 4.96
CA ARG A 120 -8.80 6.44 5.57
C ARG A 120 -9.75 5.37 5.04
N ALA A 121 -9.76 5.14 3.73
CA ALA A 121 -10.63 4.18 3.07
C ALA A 121 -10.39 2.75 3.55
N PHE A 122 -9.13 2.39 3.83
CA PHE A 122 -8.76 1.09 4.40
C PHE A 122 -9.55 0.74 5.67
N PHE A 123 -9.74 1.69 6.59
CA PHE A 123 -10.50 1.46 7.84
C PHE A 123 -12.02 1.49 7.68
N ILE A 124 -12.54 1.95 6.54
CA ILE A 124 -13.98 2.01 6.27
C ILE A 124 -14.46 0.76 5.53
N GLN A 125 -13.58 0.16 4.71
CA GLN A 125 -13.91 -0.98 3.86
C GLN A 125 -13.77 -2.35 4.57
N TRP A 126 -13.42 -2.36 5.85
CA TRP A 126 -13.23 -3.54 6.70
C TRP A 126 -14.40 -3.79 7.65
#